data_AF-A0A383F353-F1
#
_entry.id   AF-A0A383F353-F1
#
_cell.length_a   1.000
_cell.length_b   1.000
_cell.length_c   1.000
_cell.angle_alpha   90.00
_cell.angle_beta   90.00
_cell.angle_gamma   90.00
#
_symmetry.space_group_name_H-M   'P 1'
#
loop_
_entity.id
_entity.type
_entity.pdbx_description
1 polymer ?
#
loop_
_entity_poly.entity_id
_entity_poly.type
_entity_poly.pdbx_seq_one_letter_code
_entity_poly.pdbx_strand_id
1 'polypeptide(L)'
;MTAFRTAADCGEGEKYSKADNVKRNKSLLAKIKSKGYGATTLKGRYPEGGKSVTEISYFIVDLEDSGNLENDMKKFGEEFEQDSVLYVPKGAIQNKSKAHLIGTNHCKNNWLGYH
;
A
#
# COMPACT_ATOMS: atom_id res chain seq x y z
N MET A 1 -0.08 1.40 -3.67
CA MET A 1 -0.48 1.03 -2.30
C MET A 1 -2.00 0.92 -2.21
N THR A 2 -2.53 -0.02 -1.45
CA THR A 2 -3.97 -0.16 -1.14
C THR A 2 -4.12 -0.34 0.38
N ALA A 3 -5.34 -0.27 0.90
CA ALA A 3 -5.67 -0.62 2.28
C ALA A 3 -6.65 -1.81 2.36
N PHE A 4 -6.84 -2.52 1.24
CA PHE A 4 -7.71 -3.69 1.16
C PHE A 4 -7.08 -4.86 1.92
N ARG A 5 -7.90 -5.58 2.67
CA ARG A 5 -7.52 -6.81 3.35
C ARG A 5 -8.74 -7.69 3.59
N THR A 6 -8.52 -9.00 3.75
CA THR A 6 -9.60 -9.94 4.06
C THR A 6 -10.10 -9.78 5.51
N ALA A 7 -9.18 -9.60 6.46
CA ALA A 7 -9.48 -9.43 7.88
C ALA A 7 -8.36 -8.67 8.61
N ALA A 8 -8.65 -8.18 9.82
CA ALA A 8 -7.68 -7.60 10.74
C ALA A 8 -6.67 -8.65 11.24
N ASP A 9 -5.67 -8.22 12.01
CA ASP A 9 -4.74 -9.07 12.75
C ASP A 9 -4.11 -10.14 11.86
N CYS A 10 -3.45 -9.71 10.79
CA CYS A 10 -2.82 -10.63 9.85
C CYS A 10 -3.75 -11.64 9.16
N GLY A 11 -5.05 -11.32 9.09
CA GLY A 11 -6.06 -12.19 8.50
C GLY A 11 -6.78 -13.10 9.51
N GLU A 12 -6.39 -13.05 10.79
CA GLU A 12 -6.96 -13.89 11.86
C GLU A 12 -8.05 -13.17 12.68
N GLY A 13 -8.18 -11.85 12.52
CA GLY A 13 -9.11 -11.00 13.25
C GLY A 13 -10.47 -10.80 12.56
N GLU A 14 -11.12 -9.67 12.85
CA GLU A 14 -12.43 -9.33 12.28
C GLU A 14 -12.36 -9.23 10.74
N LYS A 15 -13.30 -9.88 10.05
CA LYS A 15 -13.37 -9.84 8.59
C LYS A 15 -13.86 -8.49 8.10
N TYR A 16 -13.13 -7.92 7.15
CA TYR A 16 -13.55 -6.68 6.51
C TYR A 16 -14.56 -6.95 5.42
N SER A 17 -15.69 -6.23 5.47
CA SER A 17 -16.59 -6.19 4.33
C SER A 17 -15.98 -5.37 3.19
N LYS A 18 -16.58 -5.47 2.00
CA LYS A 18 -16.23 -4.57 0.87
C LYS A 18 -16.38 -3.09 1.25
N ALA A 19 -17.39 -2.75 2.05
CA ALA A 19 -17.61 -1.38 2.49
C ALA A 19 -16.50 -0.91 3.43
N ASP A 20 -16.00 -1.79 4.30
CA ASP A 20 -14.89 -1.47 5.21
C ASP A 20 -13.60 -1.25 4.44
N ASN A 21 -13.29 -2.11 3.48
CA ASN A 21 -12.13 -1.92 2.60
C ASN A 21 -12.19 -0.61 1.80
N VAL A 22 -13.38 -0.23 1.30
CA VAL A 22 -13.57 1.08 0.65
C VAL A 22 -13.34 2.24 1.61
N LYS A 23 -13.83 2.15 2.86
CA LYS A 23 -13.60 3.17 3.90
C LYS A 23 -12.12 3.27 4.28
N ARG A 24 -11.46 2.12 4.49
CA ARG A 24 -10.02 2.03 4.78
C ARG A 24 -9.20 2.69 3.67
N ASN A 25 -9.51 2.39 2.40
CA ASN A 25 -8.80 2.97 1.27
C ASN A 25 -9.05 4.48 1.12
N LYS A 26 -10.26 4.95 1.44
CA LYS A 26 -10.55 6.40 1.50
C LYS A 26 -9.77 7.10 2.61
N SER A 27 -9.65 6.45 3.79
CA SER A 27 -8.81 6.94 4.89
C SER A 27 -7.34 7.03 4.46
N LEU A 28 -6.83 5.99 3.79
CA LEU A 28 -5.48 5.99 3.25
C LEU A 28 -5.26 7.15 2.26
N LEU A 29 -6.18 7.35 1.30
CA LEU A 29 -6.08 8.46 0.35
C LEU A 29 -6.07 9.82 1.05
N ALA A 30 -6.88 10.00 2.10
CA ALA A 30 -6.90 11.23 2.87
C ALA A 30 -5.55 11.48 3.57
N LYS A 31 -4.94 10.44 4.15
CA LYS A 31 -3.61 10.52 4.78
C LYS A 31 -2.49 10.82 3.79
N ILE A 32 -2.52 10.21 2.60
CA ILE A 32 -1.58 10.50 1.52
C ILE A 32 -1.67 11.98 1.13
N LYS A 33 -2.90 12.48 0.92
CA LYS A 33 -3.13 13.87 0.54
C LYS A 33 -2.80 14.87 1.64
N SER A 34 -3.03 14.53 2.91
CA SER A 34 -2.68 15.42 4.03
C SER A 34 -1.18 15.59 4.21
N LYS A 35 -0.37 14.64 3.72
CA LYS A 35 1.10 14.75 3.62
C LYS A 35 1.58 15.55 2.40
N GLY A 36 0.68 16.00 1.53
CA GLY A 36 1.03 16.77 0.32
C GLY A 36 1.41 15.91 -0.89
N TYR A 37 1.29 14.59 -0.81
CA TYR A 37 1.66 13.71 -1.92
C TYR A 37 0.61 13.70 -3.03
N GLY A 38 1.09 13.58 -4.28
CA GLY A 38 0.25 13.29 -5.43
C GLY A 38 -0.22 11.83 -5.38
N ALA A 39 -1.51 11.60 -5.69
CA ALA A 39 -2.08 10.25 -5.69
C ALA A 39 -2.95 10.02 -6.93
N THR A 40 -2.54 9.06 -7.76
CA THR A 40 -3.30 8.60 -8.92
C THR A 40 -4.00 7.30 -8.59
N THR A 41 -5.29 7.23 -8.86
CA THR A 41 -6.10 6.03 -8.61
C THR A 41 -5.87 5.00 -9.73
N LEU A 42 -5.46 3.80 -9.35
CA LEU A 42 -5.35 2.65 -10.22
C LEU A 42 -6.50 1.68 -9.91
N LYS A 43 -7.18 1.20 -10.94
CA LYS A 43 -8.18 0.14 -10.83
C LYS A 43 -7.51 -1.18 -11.23
N GLY A 44 -6.95 -1.87 -10.23
CA GLY A 44 -6.37 -3.19 -10.41
C GLY A 44 -7.47 -4.22 -10.60
N ARG A 45 -7.21 -5.23 -11.42
CA ARG A 45 -8.11 -6.36 -11.63
C ARG A 45 -7.34 -7.65 -11.37
N TYR A 46 -7.63 -8.31 -10.26
CA TYR A 46 -6.88 -9.46 -9.77
C TYR A 46 -7.75 -10.72 -9.85
N PRO A 47 -7.21 -11.85 -10.32
CA PRO A 47 -7.87 -13.14 -10.22
C PRO A 47 -7.66 -13.71 -8.80
N GLU A 48 -8.72 -13.76 -8.01
CA GLU A 48 -8.71 -14.34 -6.66
C GLU A 48 -9.67 -15.53 -6.62
N GLY A 49 -9.14 -16.74 -6.37
CA GLY A 49 -9.96 -17.95 -6.26
C GLY A 49 -10.84 -18.24 -7.49
N GLY A 50 -10.36 -17.88 -8.69
CA GLY A 50 -11.10 -18.04 -9.95
C GLY A 50 -12.13 -16.94 -10.25
N LYS A 51 -12.26 -15.93 -9.39
CA LYS A 51 -13.11 -14.75 -9.62
C LYS A 51 -12.24 -13.52 -9.85
N SER A 52 -12.64 -12.69 -10.80
CA SER A 52 -11.96 -11.42 -11.03
C SER A 52 -12.50 -10.37 -10.05
N VAL A 53 -11.65 -9.91 -9.14
CA VAL A 53 -11.95 -8.81 -8.23
C VAL A 53 -11.33 -7.53 -8.75
N THR A 54 -12.04 -6.41 -8.58
CA THR A 54 -11.50 -5.09 -8.86
C THR A 54 -11.15 -4.43 -7.55
N GLU A 55 -9.88 -4.07 -7.40
CA GLU A 55 -9.38 -3.36 -6.24
C GLU A 55 -8.84 -2.00 -6.63
N ILE A 56 -9.00 -1.04 -5.72
CA ILE A 56 -8.45 0.30 -5.92
C ILE A 56 -7.09 0.34 -5.23
N SER A 57 -6.06 0.73 -5.97
CA SER A 57 -4.76 1.06 -5.42
C SER A 57 -4.33 2.46 -5.86
N TYR A 58 -3.34 3.02 -5.19
CA TYR A 58 -2.81 4.35 -5.44
C TYR A 58 -1.36 4.28 -5.90
N PHE A 59 -1.07 4.94 -7.02
CA PHE A 59 0.28 5.34 -7.40
C PHE A 59 0.56 6.70 -6.76
N ILE A 60 1.60 6.77 -5.94
CA ILE A 60 1.84 7.89 -5.03
C ILE A 60 3.18 8.51 -5.38
N VAL A 61 3.20 9.84 -5.49
CA VAL A 61 4.38 10.60 -5.91
C VAL A 61 4.64 11.71 -4.90
N ASP A 62 5.89 11.83 -4.48
CA ASP A 62 6.38 12.99 -3.74
C ASP A 62 6.59 14.14 -4.72
N LEU A 63 5.63 15.06 -4.77
CA LEU A 63 5.63 16.16 -5.74
C LEU A 63 6.72 17.19 -5.43
N GLU A 64 7.07 17.33 -4.15
CA GLU A 64 8.00 18.34 -3.65
C GLU A 64 9.41 17.77 -3.42
N ASP A 65 9.64 16.49 -3.79
CA ASP A 65 10.91 15.78 -3.56
C ASP A 65 11.37 15.87 -2.09
N SER A 66 10.44 15.76 -1.15
CA SER A 66 10.66 15.99 0.27
C SER A 66 11.59 14.98 0.95
N GLY A 67 11.82 13.82 0.30
CA GLY A 67 12.58 12.70 0.84
C GLY A 67 11.84 11.87 1.89
N ASN A 68 10.59 12.20 2.22
CA ASN A 68 9.85 11.55 3.30
C ASN A 68 8.95 10.38 2.83
N LEU A 69 8.71 10.27 1.52
CA LEU A 69 7.72 9.35 0.96
C LEU A 69 7.95 7.90 1.39
N GLU A 70 9.20 7.42 1.35
CA GLU A 70 9.48 6.04 1.73
C GLU A 70 9.05 5.77 3.18
N ASN A 71 9.48 6.60 4.12
CA ASN A 71 9.18 6.43 5.55
C ASN A 71 7.67 6.57 5.84
N ASP A 72 6.98 7.50 5.18
CA ASP A 72 5.54 7.65 5.36
C ASP A 72 4.77 6.46 4.76
N MET A 73 5.21 5.90 3.62
CA MET A 73 4.59 4.70 3.06
C MET A 73 4.86 3.45 3.89
N LYS A 74 6.02 3.36 4.55
CA LYS A 74 6.31 2.30 5.56
C LYS A 74 5.27 2.34 6.68
N LYS A 75 5.09 3.51 7.29
CA LYS A 75 4.12 3.74 8.38
C LYS A 75 2.69 3.46 7.97
N PHE A 76 2.27 3.91 6.77
CA PHE A 76 0.92 3.63 6.29
C PHE A 76 0.74 2.16 5.91
N GLY A 77 1.75 1.51 5.35
CA GLY A 77 1.75 0.07 5.11
C GLY A 77 1.52 -0.70 6.41
N GLU A 78 2.21 -0.32 7.48
CA GLU A 78 2.01 -0.90 8.81
C GLU A 78 0.62 -0.61 9.38
N GLU A 79 0.17 0.64 9.35
CA GLU A 79 -1.15 1.05 9.85
C GLU A 79 -2.31 0.30 9.16
N PHE A 80 -2.20 0.09 7.85
CA PHE A 80 -3.20 -0.66 7.08
C PHE A 80 -2.87 -2.14 6.92
N GLU A 81 -1.86 -2.61 7.66
CA GLU A 81 -1.33 -3.96 7.71
C GLU A 81 -1.07 -4.60 6.33
N GLN A 82 -0.61 -3.80 5.37
CA GLN A 82 -0.21 -4.32 4.07
C GLN A 82 1.04 -5.18 4.21
N ASP A 83 1.14 -6.23 3.41
CA ASP A 83 2.32 -7.12 3.44
C ASP A 83 3.56 -6.37 2.96
N SER A 84 3.40 -5.57 1.90
CA SER A 84 4.49 -4.74 1.39
C SER A 84 4.05 -3.52 0.58
N VAL A 85 5.01 -2.62 0.38
CA VAL A 85 4.94 -1.50 -0.54
C VAL A 85 6.04 -1.62 -1.59
N LEU A 86 5.69 -1.52 -2.88
CA LEU A 86 6.66 -1.30 -3.94
C LEU A 86 7.09 0.16 -3.93
N TYR A 87 8.35 0.41 -3.56
CA TYR A 87 8.95 1.74 -3.58
C TYR A 87 9.84 1.90 -4.82
N VAL A 88 9.66 3.02 -5.52
CA VAL A 88 10.39 3.36 -6.75
C VAL A 88 11.18 4.64 -6.48
N PRO A 89 12.47 4.55 -6.13
CA PRO A 89 13.27 5.73 -5.84
C PRO A 89 13.53 6.56 -7.10
N LYS A 90 13.82 7.85 -6.91
CA LYS A 90 14.30 8.73 -7.98
C LYS A 90 15.53 8.11 -8.65
N GLY A 91 15.60 8.15 -9.98
CA GLY A 91 16.67 7.51 -10.74
C GLY A 91 16.40 6.05 -11.11
N ALA A 92 15.34 5.41 -10.61
CA ALA A 92 15.03 4.02 -10.94
C ALA A 92 14.74 3.80 -12.43
N ILE A 93 14.00 4.72 -13.06
CA ILE A 93 13.72 4.66 -14.50
C ILE A 93 14.99 4.84 -15.34
N GLN A 94 15.97 5.59 -14.82
CA GLN A 94 17.27 5.80 -15.44
C GLN A 94 18.30 4.73 -15.07
N ASN A 95 17.89 3.61 -14.44
CA ASN A 95 18.78 2.55 -13.95
C ASN A 95 19.87 3.01 -12.97
N LYS A 96 19.68 4.14 -12.29
CA LYS A 96 20.61 4.66 -11.26
C LYS A 96 20.30 4.16 -9.85
N SER A 97 19.09 3.67 -9.66
CA SER A 97 18.63 3.02 -8.43
C SER A 97 17.67 1.89 -8.80
N LYS A 98 17.27 1.06 -7.84
CA LYS A 98 16.38 -0.08 -8.07
C LYS A 98 15.09 0.08 -7.27
N ALA A 99 13.97 -0.12 -7.95
CA ALA A 99 12.71 -0.34 -7.28
C ALA A 99 12.82 -1.60 -6.41
N HIS A 100 12.21 -1.56 -5.23
CA HIS A 100 12.26 -2.66 -4.28
C HIS A 100 10.96 -2.77 -3.49
N LEU A 101 10.66 -3.98 -3.04
CA LEU A 101 9.56 -4.24 -2.13
C LEU A 101 10.04 -4.02 -0.70
N ILE A 102 9.20 -3.37 0.08
CA ILE A 102 9.44 -3.12 1.49
C ILE A 102 8.33 -3.83 2.27
N GLY A 103 8.67 -4.81 3.10
CA GLY A 103 7.67 -5.47 3.94
C GLY A 103 7.23 -4.59 5.11
N THR A 104 5.93 -4.49 5.37
CA THR A 104 5.35 -3.44 6.22
C THR A 104 4.53 -3.93 7.41
N ASN A 105 4.33 -5.23 7.58
CA ASN A 105 3.58 -5.76 8.73
C ASN A 105 4.37 -6.80 9.52
N HIS A 106 3.92 -7.03 10.76
CA HIS A 106 4.50 -7.97 11.72
C HIS A 106 3.88 -9.38 11.62
N CYS A 107 3.28 -9.72 10.47
CA CYS A 107 2.62 -11.00 10.30
C CYS A 107 3.63 -12.15 10.25
N LYS A 108 3.33 -13.24 10.94
CA LYS A 108 4.23 -14.42 11.03
C LYS A 108 4.61 -15.00 9.66
N ASN A 109 3.71 -14.86 8.69
CA ASN A 109 3.86 -15.34 7.32
C ASN A 109 4.28 -14.25 6.32
N ASN A 110 4.72 -13.07 6.79
CA ASN A 110 5.20 -12.04 5.89
C ASN A 110 6.54 -12.48 5.25
N TRP A 111 6.48 -12.87 3.99
CA TRP A 111 7.63 -13.38 3.22
C TRP A 111 8.79 -12.38 3.14
N LEU A 112 8.49 -11.08 3.12
CA LEU A 112 9.49 -10.03 2.98
C LEU A 112 10.12 -9.62 4.31
N GLY A 113 9.57 -10.09 5.45
CA GLY A 113 9.91 -9.59 6.77
C GLY A 113 9.35 -8.19 7.03
N TYR A 114 9.36 -7.76 8.30
CA TYR A 114 9.12 -6.37 8.66
C TYR A 114 10.43 -5.60 8.53
N HIS A 115 10.42 -4.51 7.74
CA HIS A 115 11.50 -3.54 7.53
C HIS A 115 12.92 -3.98 7.92
#